data_AF-A0A8T6CBG8-F1
#
_entry.id   AF-A0A8T6CBG8-F1
#
_cell.length_a   1.000
_cell.length_b   1.000
_cell.length_c   1.000
_cell.angle_alpha   90.00
_cell.angle_beta   90.00
_cell.angle_gamma   90.00
#
_symmetry.space_group_name_H-M   'P 1'
#
loop_
_entity.id
_entity.type
_entity.pdbx_description
1 polymer ?
#
loop_
_entity_poly.entity_id
_entity_poly.type
_entity_poly.pdbx_seq_one_letter_code
_entity_poly.pdbx_strand_id
1 'polypeptide(L)'
;MTASASPDLHATAAPPISLREAYRECERYARRHSENFSVVTFLLPRRLRPHFFAVYAFCRFTDDLGDEAEGDRIAMLDAWELELREAMAGRPRRPLFVALAQTIEECSIPLDPFLRLIEANRIDQRVSRFETYEDVLGYCTYSA
;
A
#
# COMPACT_ATOMS: atom_id res chain seq x y z
N MET A 1 12.64 1.87 -28.59
CA MET A 1 12.83 2.99 -27.64
C MET A 1 11.48 3.35 -27.04
N THR A 2 11.07 2.63 -26.01
CA THR A 2 10.13 3.05 -24.97
C THR A 2 10.50 2.23 -23.75
N ALA A 3 10.95 2.91 -22.70
CA ALA A 3 11.48 2.32 -21.49
C ALA A 3 10.34 1.71 -20.67
N SER A 4 10.36 0.39 -20.49
CA SER A 4 9.61 -0.28 -19.42
C SER A 4 10.41 -0.07 -18.14
N ALA A 5 9.91 0.79 -17.26
CA ALA A 5 10.51 1.03 -15.95
C ALA A 5 10.00 -0.06 -14.99
N SER A 6 10.73 -1.16 -14.90
CA SER A 6 10.61 -2.09 -13.78
C SER A 6 10.97 -1.35 -12.48
N PRO A 7 10.19 -1.45 -11.39
CA PRO A 7 10.61 -0.87 -10.14
C PRO A 7 11.69 -1.76 -9.52
N ASP A 8 12.95 -1.32 -9.62
CA ASP A 8 14.11 -1.98 -9.01
C ASP A 8 13.85 -2.28 -7.53
N LEU A 9 13.78 -3.58 -7.21
CA LEU A 9 13.56 -4.13 -5.87
C LEU A 9 14.84 -4.83 -5.39
N HIS A 10 15.95 -4.08 -5.28
CA HIS A 10 17.16 -4.60 -4.66
C HIS A 10 17.27 -4.16 -3.20
N ALA A 11 17.39 -5.17 -2.33
CA ALA A 11 17.52 -5.06 -0.88
C ALA A 11 18.66 -4.13 -0.47
N THR A 12 18.39 -3.16 0.39
CA THR A 12 19.42 -2.45 1.17
C THR A 12 18.78 -1.93 2.46
N ALA A 13 19.60 -1.79 3.51
CA ALA A 13 19.20 -1.25 4.81
C ALA A 13 18.29 -0.01 4.70
N ALA A 14 17.48 0.24 5.75
CA ALA A 14 16.55 1.37 5.83
C ALA A 14 17.12 2.61 5.12
N PRO A 15 16.46 3.11 4.06
CA PRO A 15 17.02 4.21 3.29
C PRO A 15 17.32 5.37 4.24
N PRO A 16 18.46 6.08 4.11
CA PRO A 16 18.76 7.26 4.90
C PRO A 16 17.92 8.43 4.41
N ILE A 17 16.59 8.28 4.47
CA ILE A 17 15.59 9.24 4.05
C ILE A 17 14.91 9.81 5.28
N SER A 18 14.70 11.12 5.30
CA SER A 18 13.95 11.74 6.37
C SER A 18 12.47 11.35 6.30
N LEU A 19 11.76 11.34 7.43
CA LEU A 19 10.32 11.12 7.49
C LEU A 19 9.55 12.08 6.54
N ARG A 20 10.00 13.33 6.45
CA ARG A 20 9.42 14.33 5.53
C ARG A 20 9.55 13.91 4.07
N GLU A 21 10.71 13.38 3.68
CA GLU A 21 10.94 12.91 2.31
C GLU A 21 10.15 11.64 2.02
N ALA A 22 10.05 10.72 2.99
CA ALA A 22 9.19 9.54 2.91
C ALA A 22 7.72 9.91 2.62
N TYR A 23 7.15 10.88 3.35
CA TYR A 23 5.80 11.38 3.07
C TYR A 23 5.68 12.01 1.68
N ARG A 24 6.70 12.74 1.22
CA ARG A 24 6.71 13.34 -0.13
C ARG A 24 6.74 12.28 -1.23
N GLU A 25 7.43 11.17 -1.03
CA GLU A 25 7.39 10.04 -1.96
C GLU A 25 6.00 9.42 -2.03
N CYS A 26 5.36 9.21 -0.87
CA CYS A 26 3.98 8.71 -0.83
C CYS A 26 3.03 9.65 -1.58
N GLU A 27 3.14 10.96 -1.36
CA GLU A 27 2.34 11.95 -2.08
C GLU A 27 2.60 11.93 -3.59
N ARG A 28 3.86 11.85 -4.03
CA ARG A 28 4.22 11.75 -5.45
C ARG A 28 3.63 10.49 -6.08
N TYR A 29 3.80 9.36 -5.42
CA TYR A 29 3.30 8.08 -5.92
C TYR A 29 1.77 8.08 -5.99
N ALA A 30 1.09 8.54 -4.93
CA ALA A 30 -0.35 8.67 -4.90
C ALA A 30 -0.85 9.55 -6.07
N ARG A 31 -0.30 10.76 -6.24
CA ARG A 31 -0.73 11.71 -7.28
C ARG A 31 -0.56 11.21 -8.71
N ARG A 32 0.30 10.24 -8.98
CA ARG A 32 0.43 9.62 -10.31
C ARG A 32 -0.73 8.68 -10.64
N HIS A 33 -1.43 8.16 -9.64
CA HIS A 33 -2.40 7.07 -9.80
C HIS A 33 -3.85 7.45 -9.52
N SER A 34 -4.18 8.70 -9.18
CA SER A 34 -5.59 9.10 -9.14
C SER A 34 -5.88 10.50 -9.68
N GLU A 35 -6.93 10.57 -10.49
CA GLU A 35 -7.42 11.79 -11.10
C GLU A 35 -8.28 12.62 -10.10
N ASN A 36 -8.77 11.99 -9.03
CA ASN A 36 -9.74 12.59 -8.08
C ASN A 36 -9.10 13.18 -6.81
N PHE A 37 -7.77 13.22 -6.70
CA PHE A 37 -7.09 13.76 -5.51
C PHE A 37 -7.41 15.24 -5.21
N SER A 38 -7.78 16.02 -6.22
CA SER A 38 -8.15 17.42 -6.05
C SER A 38 -9.35 17.58 -5.09
N VAL A 39 -10.35 16.71 -5.20
CA VAL A 39 -11.54 16.71 -4.33
C VAL A 39 -11.19 16.25 -2.92
N VAL A 40 -10.48 15.12 -2.80
CA VAL A 40 -10.12 14.54 -1.49
C VAL A 40 -9.22 15.49 -0.69
N THR A 41 -8.22 16.08 -1.35
CA THR A 41 -7.32 17.03 -0.67
C THR A 41 -7.99 18.36 -0.35
N PHE A 42 -9.02 18.79 -1.11
CA PHE A 42 -9.80 19.98 -0.78
C PHE A 42 -10.56 19.82 0.55
N LEU A 43 -11.19 18.66 0.77
CA LEU A 43 -11.98 18.38 1.98
C LEU A 43 -11.12 17.99 3.20
N LEU A 44 -9.94 17.40 2.97
CA LEU A 44 -9.10 16.88 4.05
C LEU A 44 -8.27 17.99 4.74
N PRO A 45 -8.30 18.10 6.09
CA PRO A 45 -7.46 19.02 6.85
C PRO A 45 -5.98 18.86 6.49
N ARG A 46 -5.26 19.98 6.32
CA ARG A 46 -3.86 19.98 5.85
C ARG A 46 -2.96 19.04 6.66
N ARG A 47 -3.18 18.95 7.98
CA ARG A 47 -2.44 18.07 8.89
C ARG A 47 -2.59 16.57 8.60
N LEU A 48 -3.73 16.15 8.03
CA LEU A 48 -4.03 14.74 7.75
C LEU A 48 -3.57 14.28 6.37
N ARG A 49 -3.22 15.22 5.48
CA ARG A 49 -2.86 14.90 4.09
C ARG A 49 -1.64 13.97 3.98
N PRO A 50 -0.53 14.15 4.73
CA PRO A 50 0.61 13.23 4.64
C PRO A 50 0.24 11.80 5.01
N HIS A 51 -0.55 11.62 6.08
CA HIS A 51 -1.06 10.32 6.53
C HIS A 51 -1.95 9.66 5.47
N PHE A 52 -2.86 10.44 4.89
CA PHE A 52 -3.73 9.96 3.83
C PHE A 52 -2.94 9.49 2.62
N PHE A 53 -1.91 10.24 2.19
CA PHE A 53 -1.06 9.82 1.08
C PHE A 53 -0.25 8.57 1.41
N ALA A 54 0.23 8.39 2.64
CA ALA A 54 0.93 7.18 3.05
C ALA A 54 0.03 5.94 3.00
N VAL A 55 -1.21 6.04 3.52
CA VAL A 55 -2.20 4.98 3.46
C VAL A 55 -2.59 4.66 2.03
N TYR A 56 -2.92 5.69 1.22
CA TYR A 56 -3.30 5.49 -0.17
C TYR A 56 -2.17 4.86 -0.99
N ALA A 57 -0.93 5.31 -0.79
CA ALA A 57 0.23 4.75 -1.47
C ALA A 57 0.41 3.26 -1.13
N PHE A 58 0.17 2.85 0.12
CA PHE A 58 0.16 1.43 0.49
C PHE A 58 -0.93 0.66 -0.24
N CYS A 59 -2.16 1.17 -0.27
CA CYS A 59 -3.27 0.50 -0.96
C CYS A 59 -2.93 0.30 -2.45
N ARG A 60 -2.57 1.39 -3.14
CA ARG A 60 -2.26 1.33 -4.56
C ARG A 60 -1.07 0.44 -4.88
N PHE A 61 -0.02 0.45 -4.05
CA PHE A 61 1.12 -0.45 -4.27
C PHE A 61 0.73 -1.91 -4.08
N THR A 62 -0.18 -2.20 -3.15
CA THR A 62 -0.70 -3.56 -2.94
C THR A 62 -1.50 -4.02 -4.17
N ASP A 63 -2.34 -3.16 -4.73
CA ASP A 63 -3.10 -3.46 -5.96
C ASP A 63 -2.19 -3.62 -7.18
N ASP A 64 -1.16 -2.76 -7.34
CA ASP A 64 -0.17 -2.89 -8.42
C ASP A 64 0.51 -4.29 -8.39
N LEU A 65 0.80 -4.82 -7.20
CA LEU A 65 1.36 -6.15 -7.03
C LEU A 65 0.37 -7.26 -7.42
N GLY A 66 -0.92 -7.09 -7.12
CA GLY A 66 -1.95 -8.09 -7.42
C GLY A 66 -2.43 -8.06 -8.88
N ASP A 67 -2.48 -6.89 -9.50
CA ASP A 67 -3.13 -6.71 -10.81
C ASP A 67 -2.12 -6.60 -11.96
N GLU A 68 -1.04 -5.84 -11.75
CA GLU A 68 -0.16 -5.38 -12.83
C GLU A 68 1.21 -6.08 -12.83
N ALA A 69 1.65 -6.65 -11.70
CA ALA A 69 2.95 -7.29 -11.62
C ALA A 69 3.07 -8.55 -12.49
N GLU A 70 4.23 -8.72 -13.11
CA GLU A 70 4.62 -9.93 -13.82
C GLU A 70 5.30 -10.92 -12.87
N GLY A 71 5.05 -12.21 -13.05
CA GLY A 71 5.66 -13.28 -12.25
C GLY A 71 4.77 -13.82 -11.14
N ASP A 72 5.37 -14.31 -10.05
CA ASP A 72 4.66 -14.93 -8.93
C ASP A 72 4.11 -13.86 -7.97
N ARG A 73 2.87 -13.42 -8.23
CA ARG A 73 2.16 -12.41 -7.46
C ARG A 73 1.92 -12.83 -6.00
N ILE A 74 1.69 -14.12 -5.74
CA ILE A 74 1.50 -14.61 -4.37
C ILE A 74 2.80 -14.46 -3.58
N ALA A 75 3.93 -14.87 -4.15
CA ALA A 75 5.23 -14.68 -3.50
C ALA A 75 5.56 -13.19 -3.28
N MET A 76 5.18 -12.31 -4.20
CA MET A 76 5.32 -10.87 -4.05
C MET A 76 4.45 -10.31 -2.91
N LEU A 77 3.19 -10.74 -2.79
CA LEU A 77 2.30 -10.33 -1.71
C LEU A 77 2.78 -10.85 -0.34
N ASP A 78 3.36 -12.06 -0.29
CA ASP A 78 3.97 -12.60 0.93
C ASP A 78 5.22 -11.82 1.36
N ALA A 79 6.07 -11.45 0.41
CA ALA A 79 7.21 -10.57 0.68
C ALA A 79 6.74 -9.17 1.13
N TRP A 80 5.65 -8.66 0.56
CA TRP A 80 5.06 -7.38 0.92
C TRP A 80 4.49 -7.37 2.36
N GLU A 81 3.78 -8.43 2.75
CA GLU A 81 3.31 -8.60 4.13
C GLU A 81 4.48 -8.70 5.12
N LEU A 82 5.53 -9.46 4.77
CA LEU A 82 6.72 -9.56 5.60
C LEU A 82 7.37 -8.18 5.79
N GLU A 83 7.51 -7.39 4.73
CA GLU A 83 8.08 -6.05 4.80
C GLU A 83 7.24 -5.10 5.67
N LEU A 84 5.90 -5.16 5.56
CA LEU A 84 4.99 -4.43 6.45
C LEU A 84 5.23 -4.79 7.92
N ARG A 85 5.31 -6.08 8.24
CA ARG A 85 5.55 -6.53 9.63
C ARG A 85 6.91 -6.09 10.15
N GLU A 86 7.95 -6.15 9.33
CA GLU A 86 9.27 -5.64 9.70
C GLU A 86 9.29 -4.14 9.92
N ALA A 87 8.55 -3.37 9.11
CA ALA A 87 8.39 -1.94 9.30
C ALA A 87 7.73 -1.62 10.65
N MET A 88 6.68 -2.35 11.02
CA MET A 88 6.04 -2.21 12.34
C MET A 88 6.97 -2.62 13.49
N ALA A 89 7.96 -3.46 13.22
CA ALA A 89 9.02 -3.82 14.16
C ALA A 89 10.23 -2.85 14.14
N GLY A 90 10.07 -1.67 13.53
CA GLY A 90 11.10 -0.62 13.48
C GLY A 90 12.21 -0.85 12.45
N ARG A 91 11.99 -1.74 11.46
CA ARG A 91 12.95 -2.05 10.39
C ARG A 91 12.39 -1.79 8.98
N PRO A 92 11.92 -0.57 8.68
CA PRO A 92 11.38 -0.26 7.34
C PRO A 92 12.50 -0.30 6.29
N ARG A 93 12.24 -0.93 5.14
CA ARG A 93 13.22 -1.04 4.04
C ARG A 93 12.95 -0.08 2.87
N ARG A 94 11.79 0.59 2.87
CA ARG A 94 11.35 1.49 1.79
C ARG A 94 10.77 2.79 2.35
N PRO A 95 10.85 3.91 1.61
CA PRO A 95 10.28 5.19 2.03
C PRO A 95 8.79 5.11 2.41
N LEU A 96 8.01 4.33 1.66
CA LEU A 96 6.59 4.11 1.95
C LEU A 96 6.37 3.60 3.38
N PHE A 97 7.14 2.61 3.80
CA PHE A 97 7.01 2.03 5.13
C PHE A 97 7.53 2.91 6.25
N VAL A 98 8.49 3.80 5.98
CA VAL A 98 8.89 4.84 6.95
C VAL A 98 7.70 5.77 7.24
N ALA A 99 7.02 6.26 6.20
CA ALA A 99 5.86 7.13 6.35
C ALA A 99 4.62 6.41 6.92
N LEU A 100 4.42 5.15 6.52
CA LEU A 100 3.29 4.34 6.97
C LEU A 100 3.41 3.97 8.46
N ALA A 101 4.60 3.54 8.91
CA ALA A 101 4.83 3.24 10.33
C ALA A 101 4.54 4.44 11.22
N GLN A 102 5.07 5.62 10.87
CA GLN A 102 4.76 6.86 11.58
C GLN A 102 3.25 7.16 11.58
N THR A 103 2.58 6.96 10.45
CA THR A 103 1.14 7.23 10.31
C THR A 103 0.30 6.30 11.18
N ILE A 104 0.63 5.01 11.20
CA ILE A 104 -0.04 4.01 12.01
C ILE A 104 0.09 4.37 13.50
N GLU A 105 1.29 4.76 13.94
CA GLU A 105 1.55 5.17 15.31
C GLU A 105 0.79 6.46 15.68
N GLU A 106 0.98 7.55 14.93
CA GLU A 106 0.38 8.86 15.25
C GLU A 106 -1.15 8.86 15.18
N CYS A 107 -1.72 8.10 14.25
CA CYS A 107 -3.18 8.02 14.06
C CYS A 107 -3.81 6.83 14.81
N SER A 108 -3.02 6.03 15.53
CA SER A 108 -3.49 4.84 16.27
C SER A 108 -4.31 3.87 15.39
N ILE A 109 -3.83 3.64 14.16
CA ILE A 109 -4.53 2.78 13.19
C ILE A 109 -4.20 1.31 13.52
N PRO A 110 -5.19 0.42 13.63
CA PRO A 110 -4.90 -1.01 13.78
C PRO A 110 -4.15 -1.54 12.55
N LEU A 111 -3.30 -2.56 12.73
CA LEU A 111 -2.57 -3.18 11.61
C LEU A 111 -3.48 -4.06 10.74
N ASP A 112 -4.57 -4.59 11.31
CA ASP A 112 -5.48 -5.57 10.69
C ASP A 112 -6.00 -5.14 9.30
N PRO A 113 -6.47 -3.90 9.06
CA PRO A 113 -6.93 -3.48 7.74
C PRO A 113 -5.85 -3.58 6.65
N PHE A 114 -4.59 -3.31 6.98
CA PHE A 114 -3.49 -3.43 6.02
C PHE A 114 -3.24 -4.89 5.65
N LEU A 115 -3.30 -5.81 6.62
CA LEU A 115 -3.16 -7.25 6.37
C LEU A 115 -4.34 -7.79 5.57
N ARG A 116 -5.56 -7.33 5.87
CA ARG A 116 -6.76 -7.70 5.13
C ARG A 116 -6.72 -7.28 3.68
N LEU A 117 -6.19 -6.10 3.38
CA LEU A 117 -6.05 -5.65 2.00
C LEU A 117 -5.08 -6.51 1.18
N ILE A 118 -3.98 -6.96 1.81
CA ILE A 118 -3.06 -7.92 1.17
C ILE A 118 -3.79 -9.26 0.94
N GLU A 119 -4.58 -9.72 1.92
CA GLU A 119 -5.36 -10.95 1.77
C GLU A 119 -6.44 -10.83 0.68
N ALA A 120 -7.11 -9.70 0.55
CA ALA A 120 -8.04 -9.44 -0.54
C ALA A 120 -7.36 -9.65 -1.90
N ASN A 121 -6.17 -9.06 -2.08
CA ASN A 121 -5.38 -9.25 -3.29
C ASN A 121 -4.98 -10.72 -3.54
N ARG A 122 -4.71 -11.50 -2.47
CA ARG A 122 -4.46 -12.96 -2.60
C ARG A 122 -5.73 -13.73 -2.99
N ILE A 123 -6.90 -13.35 -2.48
CA ILE A 123 -8.19 -13.92 -2.84
C ILE A 123 -8.46 -13.70 -4.33
N ASP A 124 -8.18 -12.50 -4.84
CA ASP A 124 -8.39 -12.15 -6.25
C ASP A 124 -7.55 -12.97 -7.23
N GLN A 125 -6.39 -13.50 -6.80
CA GLN A 125 -5.60 -14.45 -7.61
C GLN A 125 -6.23 -15.84 -7.71
N ARG A 126 -7.11 -16.20 -6.78
CA ARG A 126 -7.65 -17.57 -6.60
C ARG A 126 -9.12 -17.67 -6.98
N VAL A 127 -9.87 -16.58 -6.82
CA VAL A 127 -11.33 -16.55 -6.97
C VAL A 127 -11.69 -15.57 -8.09
N SER A 128 -12.19 -16.12 -9.19
CA SER A 128 -12.71 -15.33 -10.31
C SER A 128 -14.23 -15.15 -10.28
N ARG A 129 -14.92 -15.89 -9.40
CA ARG A 129 -16.38 -15.84 -9.24
C ARG A 129 -16.79 -16.28 -7.84
N PHE A 130 -17.69 -15.51 -7.25
CA PHE A 130 -18.40 -15.86 -6.02
C PHE A 130 -19.76 -16.48 -6.36
N GLU A 131 -20.18 -17.50 -5.61
CA GLU A 131 -21.42 -18.23 -5.87
C GLU A 131 -22.64 -17.49 -5.28
N THR A 132 -22.46 -16.85 -4.12
CA THR A 132 -23.55 -16.19 -3.39
C THR A 132 -23.25 -14.71 -3.13
N TYR A 133 -24.30 -13.97 -2.81
CA TYR A 133 -24.17 -12.57 -2.39
C TYR A 133 -23.43 -12.46 -1.06
N GLU A 134 -23.65 -13.41 -0.16
CA GLU A 134 -22.98 -13.53 1.13
C GLU A 134 -21.46 -13.70 0.97
N ASP A 135 -21.01 -14.46 -0.05
CA ASP A 135 -19.59 -14.60 -0.36
C ASP A 135 -18.97 -13.26 -0.81
N VAL A 136 -19.70 -12.49 -1.62
CA VAL A 136 -19.27 -11.14 -2.03
C VAL A 136 -19.20 -10.20 -0.83
N LEU A 137 -20.21 -10.21 0.05
CA LEU A 137 -20.18 -9.41 1.28
C LEU A 137 -19.02 -9.80 2.20
N GLY A 138 -18.73 -11.11 2.31
CA GLY A 138 -17.59 -11.62 3.05
C GLY A 138 -16.27 -11.08 2.50
N TYR A 139 -16.08 -11.14 1.17
CA TYR A 139 -14.92 -10.57 0.49
C TYR A 139 -14.78 -9.05 0.72
N CYS A 140 -15.89 -8.30 0.70
CA CYS A 140 -15.85 -6.86 0.99
C CYS A 140 -15.25 -6.53 2.36
N THR A 141 -15.35 -7.41 3.36
CA THR A 141 -14.71 -7.17 4.68
C THR A 141 -13.18 -7.20 4.65
N TYR A 142 -12.59 -7.63 3.53
CA TYR A 142 -11.16 -7.61 3.26
C TYR A 142 -10.77 -6.46 2.31
N SER A 143 -11.60 -6.17 1.31
CA SER A 143 -11.29 -5.23 0.23
C SER A 143 -11.81 -3.79 0.43
N ALA A 144 -12.78 -3.55 1.33
CA ALA A 144 -13.45 -2.25 1.47
C ALA A 144 -13.93 -1.90 2.91
#